data_AF-A0A3M0Z785-F1
#
_entry.id   AF-A0A3M0Z785-F1
#
_cell.length_a   1.000
_cell.length_b   1.000
_cell.length_c   1.000
_cell.angle_alpha   90.00
_cell.angle_beta   90.00
_cell.angle_gamma   90.00
#
_symmetry.space_group_name_H-M   'P 1'
#
loop_
_entity.id
_entity.type
_entity.pdbx_description
1 polymer ?
#
loop_
_entity_poly.entity_id
_entity_poly.type
_entity_poly.pdbx_seq_one_letter_code
_entity_poly.pdbx_strand_id
1 'polypeptide(L)'
;MLGASNDFNAPDWNSLQALKLARPDHRYISCANYNHAFPPETMVADYLWFETKLKGTFQFPPQPKAELILKQPDGIPVFRVVPPVTKLKLKRVEMFYTDGRNPLTRFWITGNPSRNSDGSWQIKVPVAFLDEPLFAFANVIYAIPPIHAPNHRYDGQREMAATSNYAYAWPKALQEAGVVAKQERHRLIDDFSAGLRDWTGSLKNPYWWSITTRKISDVRFLGPRGAKLVFDVNSPQAGMKIGVIVTRNFMEQNYREHVFYGFFDLPRKGWNTVRISTSDLHNPFGWPLDGWEKVATLTLCAPTYLKNRITSDYARVAGSVAKRCQQQNPQYTLDLGSLPDKVSGWNERYYRHAGAEYTKDNMVVKDDLLARARFRNLHWEGGRYEAYTKPYVIKRYVKPASTH
;
A
#
# COMPACT_ATOMS: atom_id res chain seq x y z
N MET A 1 22.15 -3.21 -2.11
CA MET A 1 21.06 -4.01 -1.50
C MET A 1 19.74 -3.39 -1.90
N LEU A 2 18.91 -4.17 -2.58
CA LEU A 2 17.50 -3.84 -2.82
C LEU A 2 16.68 -4.31 -1.61
N GLY A 3 15.78 -3.49 -1.10
CA GLY A 3 14.86 -3.88 -0.03
C GLY A 3 13.49 -3.24 -0.20
N ALA A 4 12.44 -4.05 -0.28
CA ALA A 4 11.08 -3.53 -0.28
C ALA A 4 10.70 -3.12 1.14
N SER A 5 10.09 -1.94 1.31
CA SER A 5 9.89 -1.36 2.65
C SER A 5 8.94 -2.18 3.55
N ASN A 6 8.12 -3.06 2.97
CA ASN A 6 7.26 -4.00 3.68
C ASN A 6 7.58 -5.47 3.35
N ASP A 7 8.84 -5.81 3.04
CA ASP A 7 9.22 -7.20 2.75
C ASP A 7 9.05 -8.10 3.99
N PHE A 8 8.26 -9.17 3.86
CA PHE A 8 8.04 -10.13 4.94
C PHE A 8 9.27 -11.00 5.26
N ASN A 9 10.15 -11.21 4.29
CA ASN A 9 11.38 -11.98 4.47
C ASN A 9 12.53 -11.13 5.02
N ALA A 10 12.54 -9.84 4.69
CA ALA A 10 13.61 -8.92 5.05
C ALA A 10 13.05 -7.54 5.45
N PRO A 11 12.48 -7.42 6.67
CA PRO A 11 11.94 -6.16 7.14
C PRO A 11 12.99 -5.04 7.05
N ASP A 12 12.62 -3.92 6.44
CA ASP A 12 13.54 -2.85 6.07
C ASP A 12 14.38 -2.33 7.24
N TRP A 13 13.80 -2.20 8.43
CA TRP A 13 14.51 -1.75 9.62
C TRP A 13 15.69 -2.65 10.00
N ASN A 14 15.52 -3.97 9.89
CA ASN A 14 16.58 -4.93 10.17
C ASN A 14 17.69 -4.81 9.14
N SER A 15 17.35 -4.68 7.85
CA SER A 15 18.32 -4.43 6.78
C SER A 15 19.10 -3.13 7.03
N LEU A 16 18.41 -2.05 7.41
CA LEU A 16 19.03 -0.76 7.71
C LEU A 16 19.99 -0.85 8.90
N GLN A 17 19.64 -1.54 9.99
CA GLN A 17 20.56 -1.72 11.12
C GLN A 17 21.77 -2.58 10.75
N ALA A 18 21.56 -3.66 9.98
CA ALA A 18 22.65 -4.51 9.52
C ALA A 18 23.63 -3.75 8.62
N LEU A 19 23.12 -2.90 7.71
CA LEU A 19 23.96 -2.11 6.81
C LEU A 19 24.81 -1.06 7.54
N LYS A 20 24.38 -0.53 8.70
CA LYS A 20 25.23 0.34 9.53
C LYS A 20 26.49 -0.36 10.02
N LEU A 21 26.47 -1.69 10.13
CA LEU A 21 27.61 -2.50 10.54
C LEU A 21 28.48 -2.92 9.35
N ALA A 22 28.01 -2.71 8.12
CA ALA A 22 28.74 -3.06 6.92
C ALA A 22 29.90 -2.09 6.67
N ARG A 23 31.11 -2.63 6.57
CA ARG A 23 32.33 -1.88 6.23
C ARG A 23 32.48 -1.50 4.74
N PRO A 24 32.12 -2.35 3.76
CA PRO A 24 32.30 -1.97 2.36
C PRO A 24 31.34 -0.85 1.96
N ASP A 25 31.71 -0.12 0.91
CA ASP A 25 30.80 0.85 0.28
C ASP A 25 29.53 0.15 -0.17
N HIS A 26 28.39 0.66 0.29
CA HIS A 26 27.09 0.06 0.09
C HIS A 26 26.05 1.10 -0.26
N ARG A 27 25.00 0.64 -0.95
CA ARG A 27 23.78 1.41 -1.20
C ARG A 27 22.59 0.57 -0.76
N TYR A 28 21.68 1.19 -0.03
CA TYR A 28 20.35 0.66 0.21
C TYR A 28 19.39 1.35 -0.76
N ILE A 29 18.64 0.56 -1.51
CA ILE A 29 17.63 1.07 -2.44
C ILE A 29 16.29 0.49 -2.00
N SER A 30 15.31 1.36 -1.80
CA SER A 30 14.00 0.97 -1.28
C SER A 30 12.83 1.49 -2.10
N CYS A 31 11.67 0.89 -1.87
CA CYS A 31 10.39 1.27 -2.46
C CYS A 31 9.28 1.21 -1.39
N ALA A 32 8.52 2.29 -1.30
CA ALA A 32 7.42 2.45 -0.37
C ALA A 32 6.25 1.52 -0.73
N ASN A 33 5.64 0.87 0.27
CA ASN A 33 4.42 0.05 0.13
C ASN A 33 4.54 -1.27 -0.64
N TYR A 34 5.75 -1.65 -1.09
CA TYR A 34 5.98 -2.93 -1.75
C TYR A 34 6.38 -4.04 -0.78
N ASN A 35 6.01 -5.26 -1.15
CA ASN A 35 6.41 -6.49 -0.48
C ASN A 35 7.02 -7.46 -1.51
N HIS A 36 8.29 -7.84 -1.32
CA HIS A 36 9.05 -8.73 -2.20
C HIS A 36 8.90 -8.42 -3.70
N ALA A 37 8.76 -7.13 -4.01
CA ALA A 37 8.52 -6.60 -5.34
C ALA A 37 9.11 -5.19 -5.41
N PHE A 38 9.43 -4.74 -6.62
CA PHE A 38 10.15 -3.49 -6.84
C PHE A 38 9.64 -2.78 -8.09
N PRO A 39 9.50 -1.45 -8.06
CA PRO A 39 9.34 -0.67 -9.28
C PRO A 39 10.66 -0.70 -10.11
N PRO A 40 10.64 -0.91 -11.44
CA PRO A 40 11.82 -0.95 -12.29
C PRO A 40 12.90 0.12 -12.08
N GLU A 41 12.59 1.37 -11.73
CA GLU A 41 13.60 2.38 -11.39
C GLU A 41 14.39 2.06 -10.12
N THR A 42 13.78 1.35 -9.16
CA THR A 42 14.51 0.84 -7.98
C THR A 42 15.24 -0.46 -8.29
N MET A 43 14.64 -1.34 -9.09
CA MET A 43 15.22 -2.64 -9.43
C MET A 43 16.50 -2.50 -10.28
N VAL A 44 16.52 -1.55 -11.22
CA VAL A 44 17.70 -1.29 -12.08
C VAL A 44 18.91 -0.77 -11.30
N ALA A 45 18.70 -0.21 -10.11
CA ALA A 45 19.77 0.38 -9.31
C ALA A 45 20.82 -0.66 -8.89
N ASP A 46 20.43 -1.92 -8.66
CA ASP A 46 21.39 -2.98 -8.31
C ASP A 46 22.30 -3.31 -9.50
N TYR A 47 21.72 -3.45 -10.70
CA TYR A 47 22.47 -3.63 -11.94
C TYR A 47 23.47 -2.48 -12.16
N LEU A 48 23.01 -1.23 -12.05
CA LEU A 48 23.86 -0.06 -12.23
C LEU A 48 24.95 0.07 -11.16
N TRP A 49 24.71 -0.41 -9.95
CA TRP A 49 25.73 -0.45 -8.91
C TRP A 49 26.88 -1.40 -9.31
N PHE A 50 26.57 -2.56 -9.87
CA PHE A 50 27.58 -3.47 -10.41
C PHE A 50 28.30 -2.90 -11.62
N GLU A 51 27.59 -2.23 -12.54
CA GLU A 51 28.24 -1.51 -13.66
C GLU A 51 29.26 -0.48 -13.14
N THR A 52 28.95 0.24 -12.05
CA THR A 52 29.92 1.14 -11.40
C THR A 52 31.08 0.41 -10.74
N LYS A 53 30.83 -0.63 -9.95
CA LYS A 53 31.86 -1.24 -9.10
C LYS A 53 32.72 -2.28 -9.79
N LEU A 54 32.17 -2.99 -10.78
CA LEU A 54 32.85 -4.09 -11.45
C LEU A 54 33.39 -3.71 -12.83
N LYS A 55 32.72 -2.79 -13.55
CA LYS A 55 33.07 -2.45 -14.93
C LYS A 55 33.53 -1.00 -15.13
N GLY A 56 33.15 -0.08 -14.23
CA GLY A 56 33.45 1.35 -14.37
C GLY A 56 32.71 2.04 -15.53
N THR A 57 31.70 1.39 -16.11
CA THR A 57 30.92 1.87 -17.28
C THR A 57 29.81 2.84 -16.90
N PHE A 58 29.51 2.94 -15.60
CA PHE A 58 28.49 3.83 -15.05
C PHE A 58 29.02 4.53 -13.81
N GLN A 59 28.59 5.77 -13.56
CA GLN A 59 28.88 6.48 -12.31
C GLN A 59 27.61 6.58 -11.45
N PHE A 60 27.46 5.65 -10.52
CA PHE A 60 26.36 5.70 -9.56
C PHE A 60 26.46 6.96 -8.69
N PRO A 61 25.37 7.73 -8.51
CA PRO A 61 25.43 8.96 -7.73
C PRO A 61 25.79 8.68 -6.26
N PRO A 62 26.41 9.64 -5.55
CA PRO A 62 26.52 9.58 -4.09
C PRO A 62 25.14 9.40 -3.43
N GLN A 63 25.10 8.96 -2.17
CA GLN A 63 23.82 8.82 -1.47
C GLN A 63 23.17 10.20 -1.25
N PRO A 64 21.89 10.40 -1.62
CA PRO A 64 21.14 11.58 -1.23
C PRO A 64 21.07 11.71 0.29
N LYS A 65 21.32 12.91 0.80
CA LYS A 65 21.26 13.18 2.25
C LYS A 65 19.85 13.58 2.62
N ALA A 66 19.35 13.09 3.75
CA ALA A 66 18.03 13.42 4.24
C ALA A 66 17.99 13.55 5.77
N GLU A 67 17.11 14.41 6.25
CA GLU A 67 16.95 14.73 7.67
C GLU A 67 15.49 15.03 8.04
N LEU A 68 15.16 14.85 9.33
CA LEU A 68 13.90 15.30 9.91
C LEU A 68 14.15 16.54 10.76
N ILE A 69 13.48 17.63 10.41
CA ILE A 69 13.48 18.88 11.16
C ILE A 69 12.22 18.90 12.03
N LEU A 70 12.38 18.54 13.30
CA LEU A 70 11.25 18.30 14.21
C LEU A 70 10.61 19.58 14.75
N LYS A 71 11.45 20.51 15.21
CA LYS A 71 10.99 21.79 15.76
C LYS A 71 10.58 22.71 14.62
N GLN A 72 9.29 22.98 14.52
CA GLN A 72 8.69 23.88 13.53
C GLN A 72 7.70 24.82 14.22
N PRO A 73 7.50 26.06 13.72
CA PRO A 73 6.57 27.02 14.33
C PRO A 73 5.13 26.51 14.44
N ASP A 74 4.69 25.64 13.52
CA ASP A 74 3.35 25.04 13.50
C ASP A 74 3.29 23.67 14.21
N GLY A 75 4.41 23.21 14.80
CA GLY A 75 4.52 21.90 15.45
C GLY A 75 4.50 20.70 14.51
N ILE A 76 4.50 20.90 13.18
CA ILE A 76 4.47 19.81 12.18
C ILE A 76 5.88 19.60 11.63
N PRO A 77 6.50 18.42 11.81
CA PRO A 77 7.86 18.20 11.33
C PRO A 77 8.00 18.32 9.81
N VAL A 78 9.20 18.67 9.36
CA VAL A 78 9.57 18.72 7.95
C VAL A 78 10.60 17.64 7.64
N PHE A 79 10.38 16.87 6.58
CA PHE A 79 11.38 15.98 6.01
C PHE A 79 12.07 16.69 4.86
N ARG A 80 13.39 16.85 4.93
CA ARG A 80 14.22 17.55 3.94
C ARG A 80 15.23 16.61 3.31
N VAL A 81 15.41 16.73 1.99
CA VAL A 81 16.30 15.90 1.18
C VAL A 81 17.18 16.79 0.31
N VAL A 82 18.46 16.48 0.26
CA VAL A 82 19.45 17.13 -0.60
C VAL A 82 19.94 16.11 -1.63
N PRO A 83 19.52 16.22 -2.89
CA PRO A 83 20.09 15.43 -3.98
C PRO A 83 21.62 15.69 -4.08
N PRO A 84 22.43 14.65 -4.31
CA PRO A 84 23.86 14.80 -4.50
C PRO A 84 24.18 15.51 -5.81
N VAL A 85 25.39 16.06 -5.90
CA VAL A 85 25.95 16.52 -7.18
C VAL A 85 26.30 15.28 -8.02
N THR A 86 25.79 15.24 -9.25
CA THR A 86 26.04 14.17 -10.23
C THR A 86 25.82 14.69 -11.66
N LYS A 87 26.36 13.97 -12.65
CA LYS A 87 26.13 14.23 -14.08
C LYS A 87 24.74 13.79 -14.56
N LEU A 88 24.05 12.96 -13.78
CA LEU A 88 22.74 12.44 -14.14
C LEU A 88 21.67 13.54 -14.03
N LYS A 89 20.77 13.58 -15.02
CA LYS A 89 19.67 14.55 -15.04
C LYS A 89 18.60 14.14 -14.03
N LEU A 90 18.38 14.97 -13.00
CA LEU A 90 17.30 14.81 -12.03
C LEU A 90 15.93 14.89 -12.75
N LYS A 91 15.06 13.91 -12.50
CA LYS A 91 13.70 13.83 -13.04
C LYS A 91 12.65 14.23 -12.02
N ARG A 92 12.70 13.63 -10.84
CA ARG A 92 11.79 13.90 -9.72
C ARG A 92 12.41 13.45 -8.40
N VAL A 93 11.86 13.94 -7.31
CA VAL A 93 12.12 13.42 -5.96
C VAL A 93 10.80 12.88 -5.44
N GLU A 94 10.79 11.63 -5.01
CA GLU A 94 9.66 11.00 -4.33
C GLU A 94 10.00 10.92 -2.85
N MET A 95 9.14 11.44 -1.99
CA MET A 95 9.39 11.54 -0.55
C MET A 95 8.29 10.82 0.21
N PHE A 96 8.68 9.92 1.11
CA PHE A 96 7.77 9.06 1.83
C PHE A 96 7.98 9.20 3.33
N TYR A 97 6.90 9.11 4.10
CA TYR A 97 6.98 9.07 5.55
C TYR A 97 5.93 8.13 6.15
N THR A 98 6.15 7.71 7.37
CA THR A 98 5.21 6.88 8.14
C THR A 98 5.46 7.06 9.63
N ASP A 99 4.39 7.04 10.41
CA ASP A 99 4.43 6.90 11.86
C ASP A 99 4.01 5.49 12.32
N GLY A 100 4.00 4.53 11.38
CA GLY A 100 3.79 3.12 11.68
C GLY A 100 5.07 2.44 12.17
N ARG A 101 5.03 1.91 13.40
CA ARG A 101 6.17 1.17 14.00
C ARG A 101 6.46 -0.17 13.35
N ASN A 102 5.43 -0.88 12.90
CA ASN A 102 5.64 -2.23 12.35
C ASN A 102 6.04 -2.15 10.87
N PRO A 103 7.29 -2.52 10.51
CA PRO A 103 7.77 -2.46 9.13
C PRO A 103 6.97 -3.34 8.17
N LEU A 104 6.33 -4.41 8.65
CA LEU A 104 5.58 -5.33 7.81
C LEU A 104 4.20 -4.81 7.37
N THR A 105 3.55 -4.03 8.24
CA THR A 105 2.13 -3.64 8.06
C THR A 105 1.91 -2.14 7.90
N ARG A 106 2.95 -1.33 8.12
CA ARG A 106 2.86 0.13 7.97
C ARG A 106 2.60 0.54 6.53
N PHE A 107 1.79 1.58 6.37
CA PHE A 107 1.66 2.31 5.12
C PHE A 107 2.64 3.48 5.09
N TRP A 108 3.32 3.65 3.96
CA TRP A 108 4.16 4.79 3.66
C TRP A 108 3.36 5.82 2.88
N ILE A 109 3.19 7.00 3.47
CA ILE A 109 2.48 8.11 2.86
C ILE A 109 3.42 8.79 1.87
N THR A 110 2.96 8.94 0.63
CA THR A 110 3.65 9.75 -0.38
C THR A 110 3.36 11.22 -0.13
N GLY A 111 4.39 12.01 0.15
CA GLY A 111 4.26 13.46 0.29
C GLY A 111 4.17 14.16 -1.07
N ASN A 112 3.89 15.46 -1.06
CA ASN A 112 3.94 16.32 -2.25
C ASN A 112 5.19 17.22 -2.19
N PRO A 113 6.32 16.82 -2.80
CA PRO A 113 7.60 17.48 -2.62
C PRO A 113 7.64 18.88 -3.22
N SER A 114 8.17 19.83 -2.46
CA SER A 114 8.45 21.19 -2.90
C SER A 114 9.96 21.40 -2.97
N ARG A 115 10.44 22.11 -4.00
CA ARG A 115 11.86 22.43 -4.17
C ARG A 115 12.15 23.80 -3.56
N ASN A 116 13.20 23.85 -2.75
CA ASN A 116 13.72 25.06 -2.13
C ASN A 116 14.74 25.77 -3.06
N SER A 117 15.01 27.04 -2.77
CA SER A 117 15.99 27.85 -3.52
C SER A 117 17.42 27.32 -3.41
N ASP A 118 17.77 26.66 -2.30
CA ASP A 118 19.05 25.98 -2.08
C ASP A 118 19.19 24.66 -2.86
N GLY A 119 18.17 24.27 -3.63
CA GLY A 119 18.11 23.03 -4.39
C GLY A 119 17.67 21.79 -3.59
N SER A 120 17.45 21.92 -2.29
CA SER A 120 16.86 20.86 -1.46
C SER A 120 15.37 20.69 -1.76
N TRP A 121 14.83 19.55 -1.35
CA TRP A 121 13.41 19.21 -1.47
C TRP A 121 12.82 18.92 -0.09
N GLN A 122 11.55 19.26 0.10
CA GLN A 122 10.90 19.03 1.39
C GLN A 122 9.41 18.69 1.30
N ILE A 123 8.95 17.99 2.33
CA ILE A 123 7.53 17.74 2.63
C ILE A 123 7.25 17.95 4.12
N LYS A 124 6.02 18.35 4.46
CA LYS A 124 5.51 18.24 5.84
C LYS A 124 5.18 16.77 6.14
N VAL A 125 5.52 16.31 7.34
CA VAL A 125 5.32 14.91 7.78
C VAL A 125 4.56 14.86 9.11
N PRO A 126 3.25 15.18 9.11
CA PRO A 126 2.44 15.17 10.33
C PRO A 126 2.34 13.77 10.95
N VAL A 127 2.40 13.69 12.28
CA VAL A 127 2.24 12.44 13.03
C VAL A 127 0.85 12.36 13.65
N ALA A 128 0.23 11.19 13.65
CA ALA A 128 -1.07 10.94 14.26
C ALA A 128 -0.95 10.66 15.76
N PHE A 129 0.20 10.14 16.20
CA PHE A 129 0.50 9.78 17.58
C PHE A 129 1.93 10.18 17.95
N LEU A 130 2.12 10.77 19.14
CA LEU A 130 3.44 11.18 19.65
C LEU A 130 4.19 10.06 20.38
N ASP A 131 3.54 8.93 20.61
CA ASP A 131 4.13 7.74 21.22
C ASP A 131 4.49 6.68 20.17
N GLU A 132 4.46 7.04 18.88
CA GLU A 132 4.98 6.28 17.76
C GLU A 132 6.22 6.90 17.13
N PRO A 133 7.12 6.09 16.55
CA PRO A 133 8.26 6.60 15.82
C PRO A 133 7.82 7.24 14.50
N LEU A 134 8.54 8.26 14.05
CA LEU A 134 8.42 8.81 12.70
C LEU A 134 9.60 8.33 11.86
N PHE A 135 9.33 7.79 10.68
CA PHE A 135 10.33 7.41 9.68
C PHE A 135 10.07 8.15 8.37
N ALA A 136 11.14 8.48 7.65
CA ALA A 136 11.06 9.07 6.32
C ALA A 136 12.26 8.67 5.45
N PHE A 137 12.03 8.53 4.15
CA PHE A 137 13.09 8.40 3.15
C PHE A 137 12.62 8.99 1.82
N ALA A 138 13.56 9.18 0.89
CA ALA A 138 13.25 9.62 -0.45
C ALA A 138 13.93 8.78 -1.51
N ASN A 139 13.27 8.65 -2.66
CA ASN A 139 13.86 8.18 -3.89
C ASN A 139 14.11 9.38 -4.80
N VAL A 140 15.37 9.65 -5.10
CA VAL A 140 15.78 10.66 -6.07
C VAL A 140 15.90 9.98 -7.42
N ILE A 141 15.00 10.33 -8.35
CA ILE A 141 14.89 9.66 -9.64
C ILE A 141 15.67 10.41 -10.70
N TYR A 142 16.56 9.71 -11.38
CA TYR A 142 17.42 10.24 -12.43
C TYR A 142 17.11 9.60 -13.78
N ALA A 143 17.24 10.38 -14.85
CA ALA A 143 17.27 9.84 -16.20
C ALA A 143 18.60 9.10 -16.43
N ILE A 144 18.51 7.96 -17.09
CA ILE A 144 19.65 7.13 -17.52
C ILE A 144 19.51 6.78 -19.00
N PRO A 145 20.61 6.41 -19.68
CA PRO A 145 20.53 5.74 -20.97
C PRO A 145 19.64 4.49 -20.88
N PRO A 146 18.94 4.10 -21.96
CA PRO A 146 18.16 2.89 -21.98
C PRO A 146 19.02 1.67 -21.62
N ILE A 147 18.57 0.87 -20.65
CA ILE A 147 19.26 -0.36 -20.28
C ILE A 147 19.10 -1.39 -21.39
N HIS A 148 20.19 -2.06 -21.74
CA HIS A 148 20.19 -3.24 -22.60
C HIS A 148 20.48 -4.48 -21.74
N ALA A 149 19.42 -5.13 -21.29
CA ALA A 149 19.50 -6.36 -20.49
C ALA A 149 18.40 -7.33 -20.94
N PRO A 150 18.55 -7.94 -22.13
CA PRO A 150 17.56 -8.87 -22.66
C PRO A 150 17.21 -9.93 -21.61
N ASN A 151 15.90 -10.21 -21.43
CA ASN A 151 15.32 -11.11 -20.44
C ASN A 151 15.17 -10.56 -19.00
N HIS A 152 15.57 -9.32 -18.72
CA HIS A 152 15.30 -8.68 -17.43
C HIS A 152 14.08 -7.76 -17.46
N ARG A 153 13.35 -7.67 -16.35
CA ARG A 153 12.16 -6.79 -16.22
C ARG A 153 12.47 -5.28 -16.33
N TYR A 154 13.74 -4.89 -16.26
CA TYR A 154 14.21 -3.52 -16.43
C TYR A 154 14.84 -3.28 -17.80
N ASP A 155 14.72 -4.21 -18.76
CA ASP A 155 15.17 -3.98 -20.12
C ASP A 155 14.45 -2.76 -20.74
N GLY A 156 15.21 -1.90 -21.41
CA GLY A 156 14.71 -0.64 -21.95
C GLY A 156 14.41 0.45 -20.90
N GLN A 157 14.63 0.20 -19.60
CA GLN A 157 14.39 1.19 -18.54
C GLN A 157 15.27 2.43 -18.74
N ARG A 158 14.69 3.61 -18.48
CA ARG A 158 15.33 4.93 -18.71
C ARG A 158 15.42 5.79 -17.46
N GLU A 159 14.97 5.26 -16.33
CA GLU A 159 15.02 5.95 -15.04
C GLU A 159 15.58 5.03 -13.95
N MET A 160 16.37 5.60 -13.05
CA MET A 160 16.85 4.92 -11.85
C MET A 160 16.52 5.71 -10.59
N ALA A 161 16.33 5.02 -9.48
CA ALA A 161 16.24 5.59 -8.16
C ALA A 161 17.61 5.55 -7.45
N ALA A 162 17.93 6.63 -6.76
CA ALA A 162 18.89 6.62 -5.67
C ALA A 162 18.14 6.94 -4.36
N THR A 163 18.12 6.00 -3.43
CA THR A 163 17.43 6.17 -2.14
C THR A 163 18.31 6.92 -1.15
N SER A 164 17.72 7.87 -0.42
CA SER A 164 18.40 8.61 0.64
C SER A 164 18.77 7.70 1.83
N ASN A 165 19.54 8.22 2.79
CA ASN A 165 19.49 7.63 4.12
C ASN A 165 18.05 7.72 4.69
N TYR A 166 17.68 6.77 5.54
CA TYR A 166 16.43 6.86 6.30
C TYR A 166 16.61 7.87 7.43
N ALA A 167 15.74 8.85 7.51
CA ALA A 167 15.63 9.74 8.65
C ALA A 167 14.56 9.18 9.60
N TYR A 168 14.81 9.25 10.90
CA TYR A 168 13.84 8.79 11.90
C TYR A 168 13.92 9.60 13.19
N ALA A 169 12.79 9.66 13.89
CA ALA A 169 12.68 10.26 15.22
C ALA A 169 11.87 9.33 16.12
N TRP A 170 12.40 9.08 17.32
CA TRP A 170 11.71 8.30 18.34
C TRP A 170 10.74 9.17 19.14
N PRO A 171 9.73 8.56 19.81
CA PRO A 171 8.72 9.29 20.60
C PRO A 171 9.27 10.40 21.50
N LYS A 172 10.35 10.12 22.25
CA LYS A 172 10.99 11.09 23.14
C LYS A 172 11.44 12.35 22.38
N ALA A 173 12.09 12.19 21.23
CA ALA A 173 12.56 13.31 20.42
C ALA A 173 11.40 14.12 19.82
N LEU A 174 10.30 13.47 19.44
CA LEU A 174 9.09 14.17 18.97
C LEU A 174 8.50 15.05 20.09
N GLN A 175 8.39 14.51 21.30
CA GLN A 175 7.85 15.20 22.47
C GLN A 175 8.74 16.38 22.90
N GLU A 176 10.05 16.16 23.00
CA GLU A 176 11.03 17.21 23.36
C GLU A 176 11.10 18.34 22.32
N ALA A 177 10.86 18.04 21.04
CA ALA A 177 10.82 19.04 19.98
C ALA A 177 9.50 19.85 19.93
N GLY A 178 8.53 19.52 20.79
CA GLY A 178 7.22 20.17 20.80
C GLY A 178 6.34 19.84 19.59
N VAL A 179 6.51 18.64 19.01
CA VAL A 179 5.70 18.18 17.88
C VAL A 179 4.24 18.05 18.31
N VAL A 180 3.32 18.49 17.46
CA VAL A 180 1.88 18.39 17.68
C VAL A 180 1.31 17.26 16.83
N ALA A 181 0.57 16.34 17.46
CA ALA A 181 -0.14 15.30 16.73
C ALA A 181 -1.29 15.88 15.91
N LYS A 182 -1.40 15.49 14.64
CA LYS A 182 -2.46 15.88 13.72
C LYS A 182 -3.13 14.64 13.14
N GLN A 183 -4.31 14.31 13.65
CA GLN A 183 -5.14 13.19 13.16
C GLN A 183 -6.13 13.65 12.09
N GLU A 184 -5.62 14.22 11.00
CA GLU A 184 -6.45 14.54 9.85
C GLU A 184 -6.98 13.24 9.22
N ARG A 185 -8.29 13.19 8.96
CA ARG A 185 -8.95 12.02 8.36
C ARG A 185 -9.22 12.29 6.89
N HIS A 186 -8.74 11.39 6.04
CA HIS A 186 -9.02 11.35 4.61
C HIS A 186 -10.07 10.27 4.35
N ARG A 187 -11.19 10.67 3.74
CA ARG A 187 -12.25 9.74 3.33
C ARG A 187 -11.96 9.07 1.98
N LEU A 188 -11.16 9.73 1.15
CA LEU A 188 -10.68 9.18 -0.10
C LEU A 188 -9.50 8.24 0.18
N ILE A 189 -9.69 6.95 -0.10
CA ILE A 189 -8.59 5.98 -0.08
C ILE A 189 -7.72 6.22 -1.32
N ASP A 190 -8.33 6.18 -2.50
CA ASP A 190 -7.64 6.44 -3.76
C ASP A 190 -8.62 6.92 -4.82
N ASP A 191 -8.18 7.83 -5.67
CA ASP A 191 -8.86 8.22 -6.91
C ASP A 191 -8.17 7.64 -8.16
N PHE A 192 -7.08 6.89 -7.96
CA PHE A 192 -6.23 6.32 -9.00
C PHE A 192 -5.61 7.36 -9.94
N SER A 193 -5.58 8.66 -9.56
CA SER A 193 -4.98 9.71 -10.38
C SER A 193 -3.45 9.57 -10.49
N ALA A 194 -2.85 8.80 -9.58
CA ALA A 194 -1.44 8.42 -9.59
C ALA A 194 -1.26 6.93 -10.00
N GLY A 195 -2.25 6.37 -10.70
CA GLY A 195 -2.32 4.95 -11.03
C GLY A 195 -2.34 4.07 -9.78
N LEU A 196 -1.57 2.98 -9.82
CA LEU A 196 -1.48 2.01 -8.73
C LEU A 196 -0.36 2.31 -7.73
N ARG A 197 0.11 3.56 -7.60
CA ARG A 197 1.27 3.92 -6.75
C ARG A 197 1.18 3.38 -5.31
N ASP A 198 0.02 3.48 -4.69
CA ASP A 198 -0.22 3.05 -3.30
C ASP A 198 -0.82 1.63 -3.22
N TRP A 199 -0.73 0.87 -4.32
CA TRP A 199 -1.29 -0.47 -4.49
C TRP A 199 -0.22 -1.45 -5.00
N THR A 200 -0.34 -2.69 -4.54
CA THR A 200 0.46 -3.83 -5.02
C THR A 200 -0.43 -4.80 -5.80
N GLY A 201 0.15 -5.65 -6.66
CA GLY A 201 -0.62 -6.64 -7.42
C GLY A 201 -0.54 -6.43 -8.92
N SER A 202 -1.58 -6.83 -9.64
CA SER A 202 -1.61 -6.74 -11.10
C SER A 202 -3.03 -6.82 -11.65
N LEU A 203 -3.27 -6.05 -12.70
CA LEU A 203 -4.52 -6.02 -13.49
C LEU A 203 -4.42 -6.80 -14.81
N LYS A 204 -3.30 -7.50 -15.07
CA LYS A 204 -2.97 -8.13 -16.37
C LYS A 204 -3.65 -9.45 -16.68
N ASN A 205 -4.29 -10.08 -15.70
CA ASN A 205 -4.94 -11.36 -15.93
C ASN A 205 -6.44 -11.18 -15.79
N PRO A 206 -7.24 -11.36 -16.84
CA PRO A 206 -8.66 -11.08 -16.81
C PRO A 206 -9.44 -11.96 -15.80
N TYR A 207 -8.90 -13.12 -15.43
CA TYR A 207 -9.51 -14.04 -14.45
C TYR A 207 -8.83 -13.98 -13.08
N TRP A 208 -7.57 -13.55 -13.01
CA TRP A 208 -6.75 -13.66 -11.80
C TRP A 208 -6.21 -12.33 -11.28
N TRP A 209 -6.68 -11.20 -11.82
CA TRP A 209 -6.25 -9.90 -11.34
C TRP A 209 -6.63 -9.68 -9.87
N SER A 210 -5.75 -8.96 -9.18
CA SER A 210 -5.90 -8.59 -7.78
C SER A 210 -4.98 -7.42 -7.49
N ILE A 211 -5.50 -6.38 -6.84
CA ILE A 211 -4.73 -5.24 -6.34
C ILE A 211 -5.01 -5.05 -4.86
N THR A 212 -3.98 -4.73 -4.08
CA THR A 212 -4.05 -4.65 -2.62
C THR A 212 -3.35 -3.39 -2.11
N THR A 213 -4.00 -2.66 -1.23
CA THR A 213 -3.42 -1.52 -0.51
C THR A 213 -3.41 -1.75 1.00
N ARG A 214 -2.38 -1.21 1.66
CA ARG A 214 -2.28 -1.08 3.12
C ARG A 214 -2.78 0.28 3.62
N LYS A 215 -3.18 1.20 2.73
CA LYS A 215 -3.53 2.57 3.10
C LYS A 215 -4.56 2.65 4.24
N ILE A 216 -5.54 1.74 4.25
CA ILE A 216 -6.57 1.68 5.29
C ILE A 216 -6.09 1.17 6.67
N SER A 217 -4.85 0.68 6.79
CA SER A 217 -4.22 0.39 8.08
C SER A 217 -3.70 1.63 8.79
N ASP A 218 -3.48 2.71 8.03
CA ASP A 218 -3.14 4.02 8.57
C ASP A 218 -4.42 4.71 9.07
N VAL A 219 -4.37 5.20 10.32
CA VAL A 219 -5.52 5.84 10.97
C VAL A 219 -6.06 7.03 10.18
N ARG A 220 -5.24 7.69 9.36
CA ARG A 220 -5.66 8.81 8.51
C ARG A 220 -6.66 8.38 7.44
N PHE A 221 -6.63 7.13 6.98
CA PHE A 221 -7.53 6.61 5.94
C PHE A 221 -8.55 5.58 6.46
N LEU A 222 -8.47 5.24 7.75
CA LEU A 222 -9.37 4.31 8.41
C LEU A 222 -10.84 4.78 8.34
N GLY A 223 -11.72 3.88 7.92
CA GLY A 223 -13.17 4.12 7.88
C GLY A 223 -13.74 4.36 9.29
N PRO A 224 -14.67 5.31 9.49
CA PRO A 224 -15.30 5.49 10.78
C PRO A 224 -16.30 4.36 11.09
N ARG A 225 -16.71 4.23 12.36
CA ARG A 225 -17.70 3.21 12.74
C ARG A 225 -19.00 3.39 11.94
N GLY A 226 -19.54 2.30 11.41
CA GLY A 226 -20.76 2.31 10.59
C GLY A 226 -20.59 2.85 9.16
N ALA A 227 -19.37 3.24 8.76
CA ALA A 227 -19.13 3.73 7.40
C ALA A 227 -19.23 2.62 6.36
N LYS A 228 -19.52 3.01 5.13
CA LYS A 228 -19.47 2.14 3.96
C LYS A 228 -18.18 2.39 3.18
N LEU A 229 -17.57 1.32 2.67
CA LEU A 229 -16.60 1.40 1.60
C LEU A 229 -17.35 1.65 0.30
N VAL A 230 -16.96 2.69 -0.44
CA VAL A 230 -17.61 3.09 -1.70
C VAL A 230 -16.53 3.25 -2.77
N PHE A 231 -16.75 2.64 -3.93
CA PHE A 231 -15.89 2.84 -5.10
C PHE A 231 -16.68 2.67 -6.39
N ASP A 232 -16.19 3.31 -7.44
CA ASP A 232 -16.70 3.12 -8.80
C ASP A 232 -15.81 2.13 -9.55
N VAL A 233 -16.44 1.24 -10.33
CA VAL A 233 -15.74 0.29 -11.18
C VAL A 233 -16.41 0.20 -12.55
N ASN A 234 -15.58 0.20 -13.59
CA ASN A 234 -16.04 0.06 -14.96
C ASN A 234 -16.09 -1.43 -15.34
N SER A 235 -17.28 -1.93 -15.68
CA SER A 235 -17.52 -3.33 -16.02
C SER A 235 -17.63 -3.53 -17.54
N PRO A 236 -17.02 -4.59 -18.13
CA PRO A 236 -17.07 -4.81 -19.57
C PRO A 236 -18.45 -5.26 -20.07
N GLN A 237 -19.28 -5.81 -19.16
CA GLN A 237 -20.61 -6.35 -19.43
C GLN A 237 -21.52 -6.13 -18.21
N ALA A 238 -22.83 -6.11 -18.43
CA ALA A 238 -23.81 -6.11 -17.33
C ALA A 238 -23.84 -7.49 -16.65
N GLY A 239 -24.22 -7.52 -15.36
CA GLY A 239 -24.37 -8.75 -14.58
C GLY A 239 -23.04 -9.41 -14.16
N MET A 240 -21.92 -8.67 -14.24
CA MET A 240 -20.64 -9.13 -13.71
C MET A 240 -20.61 -9.01 -12.18
N LYS A 241 -19.61 -9.62 -11.54
CA LYS A 241 -19.32 -9.44 -10.12
C LYS A 241 -17.89 -8.94 -9.93
N ILE A 242 -17.62 -8.33 -8.78
CA ILE A 242 -16.27 -8.02 -8.28
C ILE A 242 -16.07 -8.66 -6.90
N GLY A 243 -14.85 -9.12 -6.61
CA GLY A 243 -14.47 -9.60 -5.29
C GLY A 243 -13.82 -8.49 -4.47
N VAL A 244 -14.17 -8.42 -3.18
CA VAL A 244 -13.50 -7.57 -2.19
C VAL A 244 -13.02 -8.43 -1.04
N ILE A 245 -11.77 -8.23 -0.61
CA ILE A 245 -11.19 -8.88 0.55
C ILE A 245 -10.65 -7.82 1.49
N VAL A 246 -10.93 -8.00 2.76
CA VAL A 246 -10.40 -7.20 3.87
C VAL A 246 -9.72 -8.15 4.84
N THR A 247 -8.51 -7.81 5.28
CA THR A 247 -7.81 -8.63 6.29
C THR A 247 -7.65 -7.87 7.58
N ARG A 248 -7.88 -8.54 8.71
CA ARG A 248 -7.50 -8.09 10.04
C ARG A 248 -6.33 -8.91 10.53
N ASN A 249 -5.13 -8.49 10.17
CA ASN A 249 -3.92 -9.17 10.59
C ASN A 249 -3.23 -8.37 11.69
N PHE A 250 -2.92 -9.02 12.79
CA PHE A 250 -2.01 -8.47 13.78
C PHE A 250 -0.59 -8.85 13.37
N MET A 251 0.26 -7.86 13.06
CA MET A 251 1.69 -8.10 12.77
C MET A 251 1.95 -9.17 11.69
N GLU A 252 1.16 -9.20 10.60
CA GLU A 252 1.20 -10.25 9.55
C GLU A 252 0.89 -11.68 10.03
N GLN A 253 0.33 -11.86 11.23
CA GLN A 253 -0.21 -13.15 11.62
C GLN A 253 -1.35 -13.54 10.67
N ASN A 254 -1.12 -14.59 9.89
CA ASN A 254 -1.97 -15.07 8.81
C ASN A 254 -3.17 -15.88 9.32
N TYR A 255 -3.89 -15.35 10.29
CA TYR A 255 -5.13 -15.94 10.80
C TYR A 255 -6.20 -15.83 9.72
N ARG A 256 -6.39 -16.89 8.92
CA ARG A 256 -7.40 -16.92 7.85
C ARG A 256 -8.83 -16.81 8.38
N GLU A 257 -9.03 -17.01 9.68
CA GLU A 257 -10.24 -16.68 10.42
C GLU A 257 -10.55 -15.17 10.51
N HIS A 258 -9.56 -14.30 10.26
CA HIS A 258 -9.69 -12.84 10.29
C HIS A 258 -9.65 -12.20 8.89
N VAL A 259 -9.86 -13.02 7.86
CA VAL A 259 -10.07 -12.56 6.49
C VAL A 259 -11.58 -12.45 6.27
N PHE A 260 -12.03 -11.29 5.78
CA PHE A 260 -13.43 -11.01 5.48
C PHE A 260 -13.58 -10.72 3.99
N TYR A 261 -14.60 -11.27 3.35
CA TYR A 261 -14.76 -11.16 1.91
C TYR A 261 -16.22 -11.08 1.48
N GLY A 262 -16.44 -10.63 0.25
CA GLY A 262 -17.75 -10.56 -0.38
C GLY A 262 -17.66 -10.45 -1.90
N PHE A 263 -18.75 -10.84 -2.58
CA PHE A 263 -18.94 -10.66 -4.02
C PHE A 263 -20.02 -9.62 -4.25
N PHE A 264 -19.74 -8.63 -5.09
CA PHE A 264 -20.64 -7.49 -5.32
C PHE A 264 -21.03 -7.38 -6.79
N ASP A 265 -22.32 -7.14 -7.04
CA ASP A 265 -22.89 -7.09 -8.39
C ASP A 265 -22.56 -5.80 -9.14
N LEU A 266 -22.30 -5.96 -10.44
CA LEU A 266 -22.07 -4.91 -11.42
C LEU A 266 -23.20 -4.97 -12.46
N PRO A 267 -24.38 -4.41 -12.16
CA PRO A 267 -25.59 -4.59 -12.96
C PRO A 267 -25.50 -3.97 -14.35
N ARG A 268 -24.58 -3.04 -14.60
CA ARG A 268 -24.46 -2.31 -15.88
C ARG A 268 -23.13 -2.61 -16.55
N LYS A 269 -23.12 -2.61 -17.87
CA LYS A 269 -21.90 -2.38 -18.66
C LYS A 269 -21.47 -0.92 -18.45
N GLY A 270 -20.18 -0.66 -18.32
CA GLY A 270 -19.64 0.66 -17.97
C GLY A 270 -19.58 0.88 -16.45
N TRP A 271 -19.68 2.13 -16.01
CA TRP A 271 -19.49 2.49 -14.60
C TRP A 271 -20.61 1.98 -13.68
N ASN A 272 -20.19 1.37 -12.57
CA ASN A 272 -21.04 0.91 -11.48
C ASN A 272 -20.47 1.44 -10.16
N THR A 273 -21.34 1.94 -9.27
CA THR A 273 -20.95 2.29 -7.90
C THR A 273 -21.24 1.13 -6.97
N VAL A 274 -20.20 0.61 -6.33
CA VAL A 274 -20.30 -0.44 -5.32
C VAL A 274 -20.29 0.22 -3.93
N ARG A 275 -21.21 -0.19 -3.06
CA ARG A 275 -21.33 0.28 -1.67
C ARG A 275 -21.34 -0.91 -0.74
N ILE A 276 -20.40 -0.95 0.20
CA ILE A 276 -20.14 -2.10 1.06
C ILE A 276 -20.18 -1.66 2.52
N SER A 277 -21.14 -2.18 3.26
CA SER A 277 -21.19 -2.10 4.73
C SER A 277 -20.29 -3.19 5.32
N THR A 278 -19.83 -3.03 6.56
CA THR A 278 -19.01 -4.06 7.20
C THR A 278 -19.76 -5.39 7.34
N SER A 279 -21.09 -5.35 7.55
CA SER A 279 -21.97 -6.52 7.56
C SER A 279 -22.03 -7.29 6.23
N ASP A 280 -21.62 -6.69 5.11
CA ASP A 280 -21.64 -7.36 3.80
C ASP A 280 -20.40 -8.25 3.59
N LEU A 281 -19.39 -8.14 4.46
CA LEU A 281 -18.15 -8.88 4.40
C LEU A 281 -18.12 -9.94 5.51
N HIS A 282 -17.88 -11.19 5.14
CA HIS A 282 -17.92 -12.33 6.08
C HIS A 282 -16.62 -13.10 6.10
N ASN A 283 -16.28 -13.68 7.25
CA ASN A 283 -15.15 -14.58 7.37
C ASN A 283 -15.54 -16.03 7.00
N PRO A 284 -14.59 -17.00 6.96
CA PRO A 284 -14.89 -18.41 6.65
C PRO A 284 -15.80 -19.17 7.63
N PHE A 285 -16.31 -18.50 8.67
CA PHE A 285 -17.30 -19.02 9.61
C PHE A 285 -18.65 -18.28 9.49
N GLY A 286 -18.84 -17.47 8.44
CA GLY A 286 -20.04 -16.67 8.21
C GLY A 286 -20.16 -15.47 9.16
N TRP A 287 -19.11 -15.09 9.89
CA TRP A 287 -19.20 -13.96 10.83
C TRP A 287 -18.95 -12.65 10.09
N PRO A 288 -19.83 -11.65 10.25
CA PRO A 288 -19.68 -10.37 9.56
C PRO A 288 -18.46 -9.60 10.09
N LEU A 289 -17.92 -8.65 9.32
CA LEU A 289 -16.97 -7.67 9.84
C LEU A 289 -17.72 -6.70 10.78
N ASP A 290 -17.27 -6.58 12.03
CA ASP A 290 -17.92 -5.74 13.06
C ASP A 290 -17.51 -4.26 13.02
N GLY A 291 -16.49 -3.91 12.23
CA GLY A 291 -15.98 -2.54 12.12
C GLY A 291 -14.74 -2.43 11.23
N TRP A 292 -14.31 -1.21 10.94
CA TRP A 292 -13.12 -0.97 10.12
C TRP A 292 -11.83 -1.01 10.93
N GLU A 293 -11.90 -0.95 12.26
CA GLU A 293 -10.73 -0.95 13.11
C GLU A 293 -9.85 -2.19 12.89
N LYS A 294 -8.53 -1.97 12.97
CA LYS A 294 -7.50 -3.03 12.90
C LYS A 294 -7.49 -3.80 11.58
N VAL A 295 -8.13 -3.26 10.55
CA VAL A 295 -7.97 -3.74 9.19
C VAL A 295 -6.56 -3.39 8.71
N ALA A 296 -5.88 -4.36 8.12
CA ALA A 296 -4.51 -4.24 7.63
C ALA A 296 -4.46 -4.03 6.11
N THR A 297 -5.35 -4.67 5.34
CA THR A 297 -5.36 -4.55 3.88
C THR A 297 -6.76 -4.49 3.31
N LEU A 298 -6.89 -3.76 2.20
CA LEU A 298 -8.00 -3.83 1.27
C LEU A 298 -7.52 -4.40 -0.05
N THR A 299 -8.21 -5.42 -0.56
CA THR A 299 -7.96 -6.02 -1.86
C THR A 299 -9.22 -5.94 -2.72
N LEU A 300 -9.05 -5.47 -3.95
CA LEU A 300 -10.03 -5.58 -5.01
C LEU A 300 -9.54 -6.64 -5.99
N CYS A 301 -10.40 -7.58 -6.40
CA CYS A 301 -9.97 -8.69 -7.24
C CYS A 301 -11.06 -9.25 -8.16
N ALA A 302 -10.63 -10.05 -9.12
CA ALA A 302 -11.52 -10.85 -9.95
C ALA A 302 -12.32 -11.84 -9.08
N PRO A 303 -13.60 -12.10 -9.40
CA PRO A 303 -14.39 -13.12 -8.70
C PRO A 303 -13.75 -14.51 -8.72
N THR A 304 -13.08 -14.89 -9.82
CA THR A 304 -12.40 -16.19 -9.93
C THR A 304 -11.22 -16.30 -8.96
N TYR A 305 -10.43 -15.23 -8.85
CA TYR A 305 -9.37 -15.13 -7.85
C TYR A 305 -9.94 -15.33 -6.44
N LEU A 306 -11.00 -14.60 -6.08
CA LEU A 306 -11.62 -14.69 -4.76
C LEU A 306 -12.18 -16.08 -4.48
N LYS A 307 -12.98 -16.64 -5.41
CA LYS A 307 -13.55 -17.99 -5.29
C LYS A 307 -12.46 -19.01 -5.00
N ASN A 308 -11.36 -18.99 -5.76
CA ASN A 308 -10.24 -19.89 -5.55
C ASN A 308 -9.60 -19.71 -4.18
N ARG A 309 -9.39 -18.47 -3.70
CA ARG A 309 -8.85 -18.21 -2.35
C ARG A 309 -9.76 -18.78 -1.25
N ILE A 310 -11.08 -18.62 -1.39
CA ILE A 310 -12.05 -19.13 -0.43
C ILE A 310 -12.01 -20.67 -0.39
N THR A 311 -12.10 -21.34 -1.54
CA THR A 311 -12.19 -22.81 -1.60
C THR A 311 -10.86 -23.52 -1.33
N SER A 312 -9.72 -22.82 -1.40
CA SER A 312 -8.39 -23.38 -1.13
C SER A 312 -7.84 -22.91 0.21
N ASP A 313 -7.11 -21.79 0.21
CA ASP A 313 -6.37 -21.27 1.35
C ASP A 313 -7.26 -21.03 2.57
N TYR A 314 -8.41 -20.37 2.40
CA TYR A 314 -9.25 -19.97 3.52
C TYR A 314 -10.00 -21.15 4.12
N ALA A 315 -10.69 -21.95 3.29
CA ALA A 315 -11.38 -23.15 3.76
C ALA A 315 -10.43 -24.13 4.46
N ARG A 316 -9.23 -24.34 3.91
CA ARG A 316 -8.23 -25.24 4.51
C ARG A 316 -7.79 -24.75 5.89
N VAL A 317 -7.35 -23.51 6.01
CA VAL A 317 -6.83 -22.99 7.29
C VAL A 317 -7.94 -22.84 8.32
N ALA A 318 -9.08 -22.27 7.94
CA ALA A 318 -10.23 -22.15 8.83
C ALA A 318 -10.79 -23.52 9.23
N GLY A 319 -10.74 -24.52 8.36
CA GLY A 319 -11.11 -25.90 8.69
C GLY A 319 -10.19 -26.52 9.76
N SER A 320 -8.89 -26.24 9.71
CA SER A 320 -7.96 -26.63 10.79
C SER A 320 -8.28 -25.93 12.11
N VAL A 321 -8.66 -24.65 12.06
CA VAL A 321 -9.10 -23.89 13.25
C VAL A 321 -10.40 -24.46 13.80
N ALA A 322 -11.39 -24.74 12.95
CA ALA A 322 -12.65 -25.36 13.33
C ALA A 322 -12.41 -26.67 14.08
N LYS A 323 -11.62 -27.59 13.53
CA LYS A 323 -11.30 -28.87 14.19
C LYS A 323 -10.68 -28.69 15.58
N ARG A 324 -9.81 -27.69 15.76
CA ARG A 324 -9.17 -27.40 17.05
C ARG A 324 -10.11 -26.75 18.06
N CYS A 325 -11.01 -25.87 17.61
CA CYS A 325 -11.81 -25.01 18.48
C CYS A 325 -13.24 -25.54 18.72
N GLN A 326 -13.79 -26.37 17.83
CA GLN A 326 -15.20 -26.75 17.84
C GLN A 326 -15.63 -27.48 19.12
N GLN A 327 -14.74 -28.28 19.72
CA GLN A 327 -15.01 -28.95 21.00
C GLN A 327 -15.20 -27.96 22.16
N GLN A 328 -14.59 -26.78 22.08
CA GLN A 328 -14.64 -25.75 23.14
C GLN A 328 -15.61 -24.61 22.79
N ASN A 329 -15.86 -24.38 21.50
CA ASN A 329 -16.78 -23.37 21.01
C ASN A 329 -17.44 -23.83 19.70
N PRO A 330 -18.71 -24.30 19.74
CA PRO A 330 -19.39 -24.86 18.57
C PRO A 330 -19.64 -23.84 17.45
N GLN A 331 -19.47 -22.54 17.71
CA GLN A 331 -19.61 -21.48 16.70
C GLN A 331 -18.53 -21.54 15.61
N TYR A 332 -17.41 -22.23 15.84
CA TYR A 332 -16.35 -22.45 14.85
C TYR A 332 -16.73 -23.58 13.87
N THR A 333 -17.80 -23.36 13.11
CA THR A 333 -18.22 -24.22 12.00
C THR A 333 -17.99 -23.50 10.69
N LEU A 334 -17.42 -24.18 9.70
CA LEU A 334 -17.18 -23.58 8.39
C LEU A 334 -18.51 -23.15 7.74
N ASP A 335 -18.55 -21.89 7.34
CA ASP A 335 -19.61 -21.32 6.53
C ASP A 335 -18.95 -20.36 5.54
N LEU A 336 -18.82 -20.82 4.30
CA LEU A 336 -18.16 -20.09 3.22
C LEU A 336 -19.15 -19.20 2.43
N GLY A 337 -20.43 -19.25 2.77
CA GLY A 337 -21.51 -18.62 2.03
C GLY A 337 -21.72 -19.19 0.62
N SER A 338 -22.64 -18.59 -0.12
CA SER A 338 -22.91 -18.95 -1.53
C SER A 338 -21.80 -18.43 -2.45
N LEU A 339 -21.13 -19.35 -3.14
CA LEU A 339 -20.09 -19.00 -4.11
C LEU A 339 -20.69 -18.92 -5.53
N PRO A 340 -20.34 -17.91 -6.34
CA PRO A 340 -20.87 -17.79 -7.70
C PRO A 340 -20.45 -19.00 -8.58
N ASP A 341 -21.42 -19.59 -9.28
CA ASP A 341 -21.21 -20.76 -10.16
C ASP A 341 -20.32 -20.42 -11.37
N LYS A 342 -20.60 -19.27 -12.02
CA LYS A 342 -19.84 -18.73 -13.14
C LYS A 342 -19.18 -17.42 -12.75
N VAL A 343 -17.87 -17.39 -12.85
CA VAL A 343 -17.02 -16.21 -12.64
C VAL A 343 -16.37 -15.88 -13.98
N SER A 344 -17.05 -15.07 -14.79
CA SER A 344 -16.55 -14.65 -16.10
C SER A 344 -15.32 -13.76 -15.93
N GLY A 345 -14.29 -14.02 -16.75
CA GLY A 345 -13.11 -13.16 -16.81
C GLY A 345 -13.45 -11.83 -17.48
N TRP A 346 -12.76 -10.79 -17.05
CA TRP A 346 -12.99 -9.43 -17.53
C TRP A 346 -12.18 -9.21 -18.81
N ASN A 347 -12.79 -9.37 -19.99
CA ASN A 347 -12.07 -9.33 -21.28
C ASN A 347 -11.27 -8.02 -21.47
N GLU A 348 -9.95 -8.14 -21.53
CA GLU A 348 -9.03 -7.00 -21.65
C GLU A 348 -9.21 -6.15 -22.92
N ARG A 349 -9.75 -6.72 -24.00
CA ARG A 349 -9.96 -5.99 -25.26
C ARG A 349 -10.94 -4.82 -25.07
N TYR A 350 -11.89 -4.95 -24.12
CA TYR A 350 -12.81 -3.87 -23.75
C TYR A 350 -12.06 -2.64 -23.23
N TYR A 351 -11.08 -2.84 -22.35
CA TYR A 351 -10.32 -1.73 -21.74
C TYR A 351 -9.31 -1.09 -22.69
N ARG A 352 -8.84 -1.81 -23.71
CA ARG A 352 -7.99 -1.21 -24.76
C ARG A 352 -8.74 -0.20 -25.62
N HIS A 353 -10.04 -0.39 -25.82
CA HIS A 353 -10.88 0.54 -26.59
C HIS A 353 -11.47 1.66 -25.73
N ALA A 354 -11.48 1.52 -24.40
CA ALA A 354 -12.01 2.52 -23.46
C ALA A 354 -11.11 3.77 -23.30
N GLY A 355 -9.98 3.85 -24.01
CA GLY A 355 -9.05 4.98 -23.95
C GLY A 355 -8.02 4.83 -22.82
N ALA A 356 -7.07 5.76 -22.75
CA ALA A 356 -5.81 5.76 -22.00
C ALA A 356 -5.85 5.53 -20.46
N GLU A 357 -6.96 5.06 -19.88
CA GLU A 357 -7.21 4.97 -18.44
C GLU A 357 -6.84 3.61 -17.80
N TYR A 358 -6.42 2.60 -18.58
CA TYR A 358 -6.08 1.28 -18.04
C TYR A 358 -4.56 1.06 -17.98
N THR A 359 -3.94 1.34 -16.83
CA THR A 359 -2.52 1.05 -16.60
C THR A 359 -2.29 -0.45 -16.49
N LYS A 360 -1.89 -1.05 -17.61
CA LYS A 360 -1.25 -2.36 -17.63
C LYS A 360 0.16 -2.19 -17.09
N ASP A 361 0.52 -3.05 -16.13
CA ASP A 361 1.75 -3.01 -15.33
C ASP A 361 1.68 -2.12 -14.07
N ASN A 362 1.97 -2.73 -12.91
CA ASN A 362 2.46 -1.98 -11.76
C ASN A 362 3.73 -1.30 -12.21
N MET A 363 3.62 -0.02 -12.59
CA MET A 363 4.66 0.99 -12.76
C MET A 363 4.12 2.17 -13.54
N VAL A 364 4.16 3.34 -12.91
CA VAL A 364 3.83 4.61 -13.53
C VAL A 364 4.90 4.94 -14.58
N VAL A 365 4.56 5.10 -15.87
CA VAL A 365 5.37 5.93 -16.77
C VAL A 365 4.53 6.74 -17.77
N LYS A 366 4.81 8.05 -17.73
CA LYS A 366 4.63 9.19 -18.66
C LYS A 366 3.28 9.53 -19.30
N ASP A 367 2.83 10.70 -18.85
CA ASP A 367 1.93 11.71 -19.44
C ASP A 367 0.42 11.58 -19.11
N ASP A 368 0.12 11.80 -17.82
CA ASP A 368 -1.19 12.03 -17.16
C ASP A 368 -1.89 13.35 -17.59
N LEU A 369 -2.16 13.53 -18.88
CA LEU A 369 -2.86 14.74 -19.38
C LEU A 369 -4.34 14.53 -19.75
N LEU A 370 -4.92 13.33 -19.61
CA LEU A 370 -6.33 13.08 -19.99
C LEU A 370 -7.23 12.44 -18.92
N ALA A 371 -6.70 12.05 -17.75
CA ALA A 371 -7.51 11.53 -16.63
C ALA A 371 -8.25 12.62 -15.82
N ARG A 372 -7.92 13.89 -16.05
CA ARG A 372 -8.46 15.07 -15.33
C ARG A 372 -9.95 15.37 -15.60
N ALA A 373 -10.66 14.53 -16.37
CA ALA A 373 -11.97 14.91 -16.92
C ALA A 373 -13.20 14.18 -16.34
N ARG A 374 -13.11 13.18 -15.44
CA ARG A 374 -14.26 12.25 -15.27
C ARG A 374 -14.72 11.75 -13.88
N PHE A 375 -14.22 12.23 -12.74
CA PHE A 375 -14.73 11.75 -11.42
C PHE A 375 -15.15 12.87 -10.46
N ARG A 376 -16.32 12.71 -9.80
CA ARG A 376 -16.87 13.64 -8.79
C ARG A 376 -17.29 12.90 -7.51
N ASN A 377 -17.01 13.58 -6.39
CA ASN A 377 -17.23 13.21 -4.99
C ASN A 377 -18.68 12.92 -4.61
N LEU A 378 -18.86 12.10 -3.57
CA LEU A 378 -20.01 12.17 -2.66
C LEU A 378 -19.55 12.08 -1.19
N HIS A 379 -20.12 12.97 -0.38
CA HIS A 379 -19.81 13.28 1.02
C HIS A 379 -20.94 12.78 1.94
N TRP A 380 -20.64 12.48 3.21
CA TRP A 380 -21.64 12.41 4.27
C TRP A 380 -21.07 12.80 5.64
N GLU A 381 -21.92 13.51 6.38
CA GLU A 381 -21.75 14.24 7.63
C GLU A 381 -22.53 13.51 8.75
N GLY A 382 -22.06 13.47 9.99
CA GLY A 382 -22.79 12.68 11.02
C GLY A 382 -22.20 12.53 12.42
N GLY A 383 -21.22 13.36 12.79
CA GLY A 383 -21.31 14.02 14.10
C GLY A 383 -20.94 13.30 15.38
N ARG A 384 -19.96 12.37 15.41
CA ARG A 384 -19.03 12.19 16.56
C ARG A 384 -17.92 11.17 16.30
N TYR A 385 -16.73 11.45 16.84
CA TYR A 385 -15.56 10.57 16.79
C TYR A 385 -15.37 9.90 18.16
N GLU A 386 -15.16 8.57 18.15
CA GLU A 386 -14.62 7.84 19.30
C GLU A 386 -13.10 7.70 19.17
N ALA A 387 -12.40 7.53 20.30
CA ALA A 387 -10.96 7.30 20.31
C ALA A 387 -10.63 5.92 19.71
N TYR A 388 -9.91 5.90 18.59
CA TYR A 388 -9.47 4.66 17.97
C TYR A 388 -8.26 4.08 18.71
N THR A 389 -8.25 2.76 18.88
CA THR A 389 -7.04 2.05 19.31
C THR A 389 -6.09 1.89 18.13
N LYS A 390 -4.80 1.95 18.41
CA LYS A 390 -3.70 1.71 17.47
C LYS A 390 -3.87 0.38 16.69
N PRO A 391 -3.50 0.33 15.39
CA PRO A 391 -3.70 -0.87 14.55
C PRO A 391 -2.90 -2.09 15.03
N TYR A 392 -1.85 -1.89 15.83
CA TYR A 392 -0.98 -2.92 16.42
C TYR A 392 -1.30 -3.23 17.89
N VAL A 393 -2.56 -3.12 18.31
CA VAL A 393 -3.04 -3.68 19.58
C VAL A 393 -3.83 -4.95 19.29
N ILE A 394 -3.42 -6.11 19.84
CA ILE A 394 -4.13 -7.38 19.67
C ILE A 394 -5.57 -7.26 20.19
N LYS A 395 -6.55 -7.67 19.38
CA LYS A 395 -7.93 -7.95 19.84
C LYS A 395 -8.28 -9.34 19.31
N ARG A 396 -8.65 -10.25 20.21
CA ARG A 396 -9.20 -11.54 19.78
C ARG A 396 -10.55 -11.27 19.14
N TYR A 397 -10.74 -11.66 17.89
CA TYR A 397 -12.05 -11.54 17.25
C TYR A 397 -12.99 -12.55 17.89
N VAL A 398 -14.12 -12.07 18.40
CA VAL A 398 -15.20 -12.88 18.96
C VAL A 398 -16.44 -12.56 18.13
N LYS A 399 -17.22 -13.58 17.80
CA LYS A 399 -18.48 -13.41 17.06
C LYS A 399 -19.29 -12.26 17.68
N PRO A 400 -19.73 -11.26 16.89
CA PRO A 400 -20.59 -10.20 17.41
C PRO A 400 -21.84 -10.81 18.01
N ALA A 401 -22.19 -10.43 19.25
CA ALA A 401 -23.49 -10.76 19.81
C ALA A 401 -24.55 -10.14 18.91
N SER A 402 -25.58 -10.90 18.55
CA SER A 402 -26.74 -10.36 17.83
C SER A 402 -27.37 -9.28 18.71
N THR A 403 -27.17 -8.01 18.34
CA THR A 403 -27.96 -6.91 18.90
C THR A 403 -29.38 -7.08 18.38
N HIS A 404 -30.29 -7.44 19.28
CA HIS A 404 -31.73 -7.45 19.04
C HIS A 404 -32.25 -6.05 18.70
#